data_AF-A0A447JB79-F1
#
_entry.id   AF-A0A447JB79-F1
#
_cell.length_a   1.000
_cell.length_b   1.000
_cell.length_c   1.000
_cell.angle_alpha   90.00
_cell.angle_beta   90.00
_cell.angle_gamma   90.00
#
_symmetry.space_group_name_H-M   'P 1'
#
loop_
_entity.id
_entity.type
_entity.pdbx_description
1 polymer ?
#
loop_
_entity_poly.entity_id
_entity_poly.type
_entity_poly.pdbx_seq_one_letter_code
_entity_poly.pdbx_strand_id
1 'polypeptide(L)'
;MTLEEMTAQVAKNAPDQAIWLGWSLGGLVASQMALTHPERVQALVTVASSPCFSAREGWPGIKPEILGGFQQQLSDDFQRTVERFLALQTLGTETARQDARTLKSVVLAQPMPDVEVLNGGTGNLKNGRSTRSA
;
A
#
# COMPACT_ATOMS: atom_id res chain seq x y z
N MET A 1 -9.43 4.44 -8.03
CA MET A 1 -9.81 3.66 -6.84
C MET A 1 -9.29 4.34 -5.59
N THR A 2 -10.17 4.81 -4.70
CA THR A 2 -9.80 5.41 -3.40
C THR A 2 -9.49 4.35 -2.35
N LEU A 3 -9.03 4.77 -1.16
CA LEU A 3 -8.77 3.86 -0.04
C LEU A 3 -10.06 3.18 0.43
N GLU A 4 -11.16 3.93 0.51
CA GLU A 4 -12.48 3.43 0.91
C GLU A 4 -12.99 2.37 -0.07
N GLU A 5 -12.87 2.63 -1.37
CA GLU A 5 -13.24 1.68 -2.42
C GLU A 5 -12.40 0.40 -2.34
N MET A 6 -11.08 0.54 -2.13
CA MET A 6 -10.16 -0.59 -1.98
C MET A 6 -10.54 -1.45 -0.77
N THR A 7 -10.76 -0.83 0.39
CA THR A 7 -11.17 -1.54 1.61
C THR A 7 -12.50 -2.25 1.41
N ALA A 8 -13.48 -1.60 0.77
CA ALA A 8 -14.77 -2.22 0.48
C ALA A 8 -14.64 -3.46 -0.42
N GLN A 9 -13.76 -3.45 -1.42
CA GLN A 9 -13.53 -4.63 -2.27
C GLN A 9 -12.87 -5.78 -1.49
N VAL A 10 -11.87 -5.48 -0.66
CA VAL A 10 -11.22 -6.49 0.19
C VAL A 10 -12.22 -7.10 1.19
N ALA A 11 -13.08 -6.27 1.79
CA ALA A 11 -14.05 -6.68 2.80
C ALA A 11 -15.13 -7.66 2.27
N LYS A 12 -15.39 -7.68 0.96
CA LYS A 12 -16.41 -8.55 0.34
C LYS A 12 -16.15 -10.04 0.53
N ASN A 13 -14.87 -10.43 0.46
CA ASN A 13 -14.45 -11.84 0.53
C ASN A 13 -13.67 -12.15 1.81
N ALA A 14 -13.53 -11.16 2.71
CA ALA A 14 -12.91 -11.35 4.01
C ALA A 14 -13.86 -12.11 4.96
N PRO A 15 -13.32 -12.85 5.95
CA PRO A 15 -14.14 -13.51 6.97
C PRO A 15 -14.95 -12.50 7.80
N ASP A 16 -16.02 -12.96 8.46
CA ASP A 16 -16.89 -12.11 9.26
C ASP A 16 -16.13 -11.40 10.39
N GLN A 17 -15.24 -12.11 11.09
CA GLN A 17 -14.34 -11.54 12.09
C GLN A 17 -12.92 -12.09 11.94
N ALA A 18 -11.92 -11.21 12.00
CA ALA A 18 -10.50 -11.61 12.00
C ALA A 18 -9.61 -10.57 12.70
N ILE A 19 -8.36 -10.96 12.96
CA ILE A 19 -7.27 -10.01 13.17
C ILE A 19 -6.86 -9.48 11.80
N TRP A 20 -6.81 -8.16 11.65
CA TRP A 20 -6.41 -7.52 10.40
C TRP A 20 -4.95 -7.05 10.51
N LEU A 21 -4.07 -7.70 9.75
CA LEU A 21 -2.68 -7.31 9.62
C LEU A 21 -2.47 -6.60 8.29
N GLY A 22 -1.98 -5.37 8.35
CA GLY A 22 -1.64 -4.56 7.19
C GLY A 22 -0.16 -4.19 7.14
N TRP A 23 0.51 -4.54 6.05
CA TRP A 23 1.90 -4.11 5.78
C TRP A 23 1.92 -2.90 4.85
N SER A 24 2.66 -1.85 5.20
CA SER A 24 2.82 -0.64 4.37
C SER A 24 1.45 -0.05 3.96
N LEU A 25 1.13 0.07 2.66
CA LEU A 25 -0.19 0.51 2.20
C LEU A 25 -1.33 -0.36 2.76
N GLY A 26 -1.10 -1.67 2.93
CA GLY A 26 -2.06 -2.57 3.55
C GLY A 26 -2.42 -2.17 4.99
N GLY A 27 -1.53 -1.46 5.69
CA GLY A 27 -1.82 -0.87 6.99
C GLY A 27 -2.93 0.19 6.91
N LEU A 28 -2.96 1.01 5.85
CA LEU A 28 -4.05 1.97 5.63
C LEU A 28 -5.37 1.24 5.34
N VAL A 29 -5.35 0.16 4.56
CA VAL A 29 -6.54 -0.65 4.25
C VAL A 29 -7.08 -1.30 5.53
N ALA A 30 -6.21 -1.91 6.33
CA ALA A 30 -6.57 -2.53 7.61
C ALA A 30 -7.11 -1.51 8.61
N SER A 31 -6.48 -0.32 8.71
CA SER A 31 -7.00 0.75 9.55
C SER A 31 -8.35 1.27 9.07
N GLN A 32 -8.53 1.44 7.75
CA GLN A 32 -9.83 1.83 7.19
C GLN A 32 -10.90 0.78 7.52
N MET A 33 -10.59 -0.51 7.45
CA MET A 33 -11.49 -1.59 7.85
C MET A 33 -11.89 -1.48 9.33
N ALA A 34 -10.92 -1.19 10.22
CA ALA A 34 -11.18 -1.00 11.64
C ALA A 34 -12.04 0.25 11.93
N LEU A 35 -11.93 1.28 11.08
CA LEU A 35 -12.73 2.51 11.20
C LEU A 35 -14.17 2.32 10.71
N THR A 36 -14.39 1.56 9.62
CA THR A 36 -15.71 1.42 8.99
C THR A 36 -16.48 0.17 9.38
N HIS A 37 -15.78 -0.89 9.79
CA HIS A 37 -16.36 -2.18 10.21
C HIS A 37 -15.70 -2.69 11.51
N PRO A 38 -15.71 -1.90 12.62
CA PRO A 38 -15.05 -2.29 13.86
C PRO A 38 -15.54 -3.65 14.40
N GLU A 39 -16.79 -4.02 14.15
CA GLU A 39 -17.39 -5.30 14.52
C GLU A 39 -16.76 -6.51 13.82
N ARG A 40 -16.04 -6.30 12.71
CA ARG A 40 -15.35 -7.33 11.94
C ARG A 40 -13.85 -7.42 12.25
N VAL A 41 -13.33 -6.54 13.11
CA VAL A 41 -11.89 -6.42 13.43
C VAL A 41 -11.64 -6.77 14.90
N GLN A 42 -11.12 -7.98 15.14
CA GLN A 42 -10.77 -8.44 16.49
C GLN A 42 -9.52 -7.74 17.04
N ALA A 43 -8.56 -7.43 16.16
CA ALA A 43 -7.39 -6.61 16.45
C ALA A 43 -6.85 -6.01 15.15
N LEU A 44 -6.19 -4.86 15.26
CA LEU A 44 -5.49 -4.19 14.16
C LEU A 44 -3.98 -4.29 14.38
N VAL A 45 -3.27 -4.85 13.41
CA VAL A 45 -1.82 -4.94 13.41
C VAL A 45 -1.27 -4.21 12.18
N THR A 46 -0.44 -3.20 12.40
CA THR A 46 0.25 -2.49 11.31
C THR A 46 1.74 -2.79 11.33
N VAL A 47 2.28 -3.25 10.22
CA VAL A 47 3.73 -3.52 10.07
C VAL A 47 4.31 -2.54 9.06
N ALA A 48 5.38 -1.83 9.42
CA ALA A 48 6.06 -0.87 8.56
C ALA A 48 5.08 0.07 7.79
N SER A 49 4.06 0.57 8.49
CA SER A 49 3.02 1.43 7.95
C SER A 49 2.93 2.71 8.77
N SER A 50 2.44 3.78 8.13
CA SER A 50 2.19 5.07 8.76
C SER A 50 0.75 5.50 8.48
N PRO A 51 0.04 6.10 9.46
CA PRO A 51 -1.28 6.68 9.22
C PRO A 51 -1.23 7.88 8.26
N CYS A 52 -0.04 8.45 8.02
CA CYS A 52 0.23 9.43 6.97
C CYS A 52 1.66 9.22 6.42
N PHE A 53 1.76 8.66 5.21
CA PHE A 53 3.05 8.40 4.57
C PHE A 53 3.73 9.69 4.09
N SER A 54 2.95 10.67 3.64
CA SER A 54 3.46 11.97 3.20
C SER A 54 3.92 12.80 4.39
N ALA A 55 5.11 13.43 4.28
CA ALA A 55 5.54 14.46 5.21
C ALA A 55 4.57 15.65 5.20
N ARG A 56 4.34 16.24 6.38
CA ARG A 56 3.54 17.46 6.58
C ARG A 56 4.23 18.34 7.62
N GLU A 57 3.73 19.56 7.83
CA GLU A 57 4.17 20.39 8.93
C GLU A 57 4.01 19.65 10.26
N GLY A 58 5.10 19.52 11.03
CA GLY A 58 5.12 18.77 12.29
C GLY A 58 4.98 17.24 12.16
N TRP A 59 4.93 16.67 10.95
CA TRP A 59 4.75 15.23 10.74
C TRP A 59 5.87 14.64 9.85
N PRO A 60 6.73 13.76 10.37
CA PRO A 60 7.77 13.13 9.57
C PRO A 60 7.16 12.17 8.55
N GLY A 61 7.73 12.13 7.34
CA GLY A 61 7.25 11.23 6.29
C GLY A 61 8.06 11.36 5.01
N ILE A 62 7.55 10.73 3.95
CA ILE A 62 8.11 10.81 2.61
C ILE A 62 7.72 12.16 1.99
N LYS A 63 8.68 12.87 1.41
CA LYS A 63 8.41 14.13 0.71
C LYS A 63 7.33 13.92 -0.38
N PRO A 64 6.28 14.76 -0.45
CA PRO A 64 5.18 14.59 -1.43
C PRO A 64 5.67 14.48 -2.88
N GLU A 65 6.74 15.18 -3.22
CA GLU A 65 7.33 15.23 -4.56
C GLU A 65 7.94 13.88 -4.93
N ILE A 66 8.50 13.15 -3.97
CA ILE A 66 9.06 11.80 -4.19
C ILE A 66 7.95 10.81 -4.51
N LEU A 67 6.84 10.86 -3.77
CA LEU A 67 5.65 10.05 -4.07
C LEU A 67 5.07 10.42 -5.46
N GLY A 68 5.20 11.67 -5.88
CA GLY A 68 4.79 12.11 -7.23
C GLY A 68 5.68 11.62 -8.35
N GLY A 69 7.00 11.59 -8.12
CA GLY A 69 7.93 10.96 -9.05
C GLY A 69 7.60 9.49 -9.28
N PHE A 70 7.26 8.74 -8.22
CA PHE A 70 6.83 7.34 -8.36
C PHE A 70 5.55 7.16 -9.19
N GLN A 71 4.56 8.05 -9.03
CA GLN A 71 3.34 8.04 -9.85
C GLN A 71 3.63 8.20 -11.34
N GLN A 72 4.43 9.21 -11.67
CA GLN A 72 4.79 9.48 -13.06
C GLN A 72 5.57 8.30 -13.65
N GLN A 73 6.55 7.76 -12.92
CA GLN A 73 7.35 6.62 -13.36
C GLN A 73 6.51 5.36 -13.58
N LEU A 74 5.50 5.09 -12.74
CA LEU A 74 4.57 3.97 -12.94
C LEU A 74 3.72 4.14 -14.20
N SER A 75 3.36 5.38 -14.56
CA SER A 75 2.59 5.67 -15.78
C SER A 75 3.44 5.54 -17.04
N ASP A 76 4.72 5.94 -16.97
CA ASP A 76 5.63 5.94 -18.11
C ASP A 76 6.26 4.56 -18.40
N ASP A 77 6.69 3.84 -17.37
CA ASP A 77 7.28 2.51 -17.46
C ASP A 77 6.93 1.70 -16.22
N PHE A 78 5.72 1.14 -16.22
CA PHE A 78 5.20 0.33 -15.13
C PHE A 78 6.15 -0.80 -14.74
N GLN A 79 6.61 -1.58 -15.73
CA GLN A 79 7.38 -2.79 -15.47
C GLN A 79 8.71 -2.43 -14.80
N ARG A 80 9.45 -1.45 -15.32
CA ARG A 80 10.73 -1.02 -14.74
C ARG A 80 10.54 -0.40 -13.35
N THR A 81 9.45 0.33 -13.14
CA THR A 81 9.18 0.99 -11.87
C THR A 81 8.80 -0.02 -10.78
N VAL A 82 7.99 -1.02 -11.11
CA VAL A 82 7.71 -2.15 -10.21
C VAL A 82 8.97 -2.92 -9.89
N GLU A 83 9.82 -3.23 -10.88
CA GLU A 83 11.08 -3.93 -10.65
C GLU A 83 12.00 -3.17 -9.68
N ARG A 84 12.12 -1.84 -9.86
CA ARG A 84 12.89 -0.99 -8.94
C ARG A 84 12.28 -0.96 -7.54
N PHE A 85 10.96 -0.85 -7.45
CA PHE A 85 10.28 -0.83 -6.16
C PHE A 85 10.48 -2.15 -5.39
N LEU A 86 10.31 -3.29 -6.06
CA LEU A 86 10.52 -4.61 -5.46
C LEU A 86 11.97 -4.82 -5.02
N ALA A 87 12.94 -4.37 -5.81
CA ALA A 87 14.35 -4.44 -5.43
C ALA A 87 14.63 -3.64 -4.14
N LEU A 88 13.99 -2.47 -3.98
CA LEU A 88 14.07 -1.67 -2.75
C LEU A 88 13.42 -2.37 -1.54
N GLN A 89 12.35 -3.13 -1.73
CA GLN A 89 11.71 -3.87 -0.62
C GLN A 89 12.58 -5.03 -0.11
N THR A 90 13.41 -5.60 -0.98
CA THR A 90 14.27 -6.75 -0.64
C THR A 90 15.68 -6.36 -0.21
N LEU A 91 15.99 -5.06 -0.24
CA LEU A 91 17.30 -4.55 0.12
C LEU A 91 17.58 -4.80 1.61
N GLY A 92 18.63 -5.58 1.89
CA GLY A 92 19.02 -5.95 3.26
C GLY A 92 18.59 -7.35 3.70
N THR A 93 17.86 -8.11 2.87
CA THR A 93 17.62 -9.54 3.14
C THR A 93 18.80 -10.38 2.63
N GLU A 94 19.09 -11.50 3.31
CA GLU A 94 20.13 -12.45 2.87
C GLU A 94 19.83 -13.02 1.46
N THR A 95 18.55 -13.07 1.11
CA THR A 95 18.00 -13.63 -0.14
C THR A 95 17.51 -12.58 -1.12
N ALA A 96 17.95 -11.32 -1.01
CA ALA A 96 17.40 -10.17 -1.73
C ALA A 96 17.09 -10.40 -3.22
N ARG A 97 18.03 -11.01 -3.96
CA ARG A 97 17.85 -11.31 -5.40
C ARG A 97 16.78 -12.37 -5.66
N GLN A 98 16.71 -13.39 -4.80
CA GLN A 98 15.74 -14.47 -4.90
C GLN A 98 14.34 -13.94 -4.56
N ASP A 99 14.21 -13.14 -3.50
CA ASP A 99 12.96 -12.52 -3.07
C ASP A 99 12.43 -11.57 -4.14
N ALA A 100 13.30 -10.74 -4.73
CA ALA A 100 12.92 -9.81 -5.78
C ALA A 100 12.41 -10.54 -7.03
N ARG A 101 13.03 -11.68 -7.39
CA ARG A 101 12.57 -12.51 -8.51
C ARG A 101 11.21 -13.14 -8.24
N THR A 102 11.00 -13.67 -7.03
CA THR A 102 9.72 -14.28 -6.65
C THR A 102 8.60 -13.25 -6.62
N LEU A 103 8.83 -12.07 -6.03
CA LEU A 103 7.84 -11.00 -6.02
C LEU A 103 7.55 -10.51 -7.44
N LYS A 104 8.59 -10.37 -8.28
CA LYS A 104 8.44 -9.98 -9.69
C LYS A 104 7.57 -10.98 -10.45
N SER A 105 7.80 -12.28 -10.30
CA SER A 105 7.02 -13.29 -11.01
C SER A 105 5.55 -13.29 -10.59
N VAL A 106 5.26 -13.13 -9.29
CA VAL A 106 3.88 -13.06 -8.78
C VAL A 106 3.16 -11.81 -9.29
N VAL A 107 3.82 -10.64 -9.27
CA VAL A 107 3.22 -9.37 -9.70
C VAL A 107 3.00 -9.34 -11.21
N LEU A 108 3.99 -9.78 -12.00
CA LEU A 108 3.90 -9.76 -13.47
C LEU A 108 3.05 -10.92 -14.04
N ALA A 109 2.66 -11.91 -13.23
CA ALA A 109 1.69 -12.92 -13.62
C ALA A 109 0.24 -12.38 -13.60
N GLN A 110 -0.01 -11.23 -12.98
CA GLN A 110 -1.31 -10.57 -12.99
C GLN A 110 -1.48 -9.74 -14.27
N PRO A 111 -2.73 -9.54 -14.75
CA PRO A 111 -3.00 -8.64 -15.86
C PRO A 111 -2.44 -7.25 -15.57
N MET A 112 -1.89 -6.61 -16.60
CA MET A 112 -1.38 -5.24 -16.52
C MET A 112 -2.52 -4.32 -16.05
N PRO A 113 -2.44 -3.73 -14.85
CA PRO A 113 -3.47 -2.81 -14.36
C PRO A 113 -3.54 -1.56 -15.23
N ASP A 114 -4.75 -1.02 -15.41
CA ASP A 114 -4.94 0.26 -16.07
C ASP A 114 -4.18 1.37 -15.35
N VAL A 115 -3.70 2.35 -16.11
CA VAL A 115 -2.95 3.51 -15.59
C VAL A 115 -3.73 4.25 -14.51
N GLU A 116 -5.05 4.30 -14.61
CA GLU A 116 -5.93 4.90 -13.58
C GLU A 116 -5.87 4.15 -12.24
N VAL A 117 -5.74 2.82 -12.26
CA VAL A 117 -5.61 2.00 -11.04
C VAL A 117 -4.25 2.23 -10.40
N LEU A 118 -3.19 2.31 -11.20
CA LEU A 118 -1.83 2.61 -10.74
C LEU A 118 -1.75 3.98 -10.05
N ASN A 119 -2.34 5.00 -10.68
CA ASN A 119 -2.38 6.35 -10.15
C ASN A 119 -3.21 6.44 -8.87
N GLY A 120 -4.32 5.69 -8.77
CA GLY A 120 -5.14 5.62 -7.56
C GLY A 120 -4.38 5.06 -6.35
N GLY A 121 -3.67 3.95 -6.50
CA GLY A 121 -2.93 3.31 -5.41
C GLY A 121 -1.84 4.20 -4.81
N THR A 122 -1.09 4.91 -5.65
CA THR A 122 -0.09 5.89 -5.17
C THR A 122 -0.73 7.18 -4.67
N GLY A 123 -1.91 7.55 -5.19
CA GLY A 123 -2.70 8.67 -4.69
C GLY A 123 -3.09 8.46 -3.22
N ASN A 124 -3.43 7.22 -2.85
CA ASN A 124 -3.70 6.84 -1.47
C ASN A 124 -2.46 6.96 -0.56
N LEU A 125 -1.24 6.78 -1.07
CA LEU A 125 -0.03 7.04 -0.25
C LEU A 125 0.22 8.53 -0.02
N LYS A 126 -0.11 9.39 -0.99
CA LYS A 126 0.03 10.85 -0.86
C LYS A 126 -1.04 11.47 0.05
N ASN A 127 -2.27 10.99 -0.09
CA ASN A 127 -3.46 11.65 0.45
C ASN A 127 -4.16 10.84 1.54
N GLY A 128 -3.95 9.51 1.56
CA GLY A 128 -4.60 8.61 2.49
C GLY A 128 -4.21 8.93 3.93
N ARG A 129 -5.24 9.10 4.76
CA ARG A 129 -5.11 9.28 6.20
C ARG A 129 -5.97 8.26 6.89
N SER A 130 -5.37 7.50 7.79
CA SER A 130 -6.14 6.76 8.78
C SER A 130 -6.43 7.70 9.95
N THR A 131 -7.57 8.39 9.95
CA THR A 131 -7.94 9.28 11.05
C THR A 131 -8.57 8.52 12.22
N ARG A 132 -7.73 8.11 13.17
CA ARG A 132 -7.98 8.26 14.61
C ARG A 132 -6.67 8.66 15.26
N SER A 133 -6.65 9.82 15.90
CA SER A 133 -5.56 10.27 16.75
C SER A 133 -5.27 9.20 17.79
N ALA A 134 -4.01 8.77 17.88
CA ALA A 134 -3.49 8.25 19.14
C ALA A 134 -3.44 9.39 20.16
#